data_AF-A0ABD3Y5T9-F1
#
_entry.id   AF-A0ABD3Y5T9-F1
#
_cell.length_a   1.000
_cell.length_b   1.000
_cell.length_c   1.000
_cell.angle_alpha   90.00
_cell.angle_beta   90.00
_cell.angle_gamma   90.00
#
_symmetry.space_group_name_H-M   'P 1'
#
loop_
_entity.id
_entity.type
_entity.pdbx_description
1 polymer ?
#
loop_
_entity_poly.entity_id
_entity_poly.type
_entity_poly.pdbx_seq_one_letter_code
_entity_poly.pdbx_strand_id
1 'polypeptide(L)'
;MVIFILVLLGAFLLLYFIALKQKRDINKQIRKPDTKIVSLSGLRESKYTGELFSGSTTTEDHLGKAAELKKNAKVAIKNKLFDEAWKLLQKQKMSYMKHANNAGFTAKQVLALDATVHVDLANILRMENKHTEALIHIVYWVANNYDNMTKTQEQKLTAYFNRSNLKLTSIEEAKIAISSLAENPEYVNAQELVSIWVAKEDSISKEP
;
A
#
# COMPACT_ATOMS: atom_id res chain seq x y z
N MET A 1 -14.28 -21.89 -54.97
CA MET A 1 -13.33 -22.15 -53.86
C MET A 1 -12.34 -21.00 -53.65
N VAL A 2 -11.66 -20.51 -54.70
CA VAL A 2 -10.69 -19.39 -54.63
C VAL A 2 -11.31 -18.07 -54.10
N ILE A 3 -12.54 -17.74 -54.50
CA ILE A 3 -13.23 -16.51 -54.07
C ILE A 3 -13.49 -16.49 -52.55
N PHE A 4 -13.88 -17.63 -51.96
CA PHE A 4 -14.10 -17.75 -50.51
C PHE A 4 -12.82 -17.56 -49.71
N ILE A 5 -11.68 -18.05 -50.24
CA ILE A 5 -10.37 -17.90 -49.60
C ILE A 5 -9.94 -16.42 -49.59
N LEU A 6 -10.19 -15.69 -50.68
CA LEU A 6 -9.87 -14.25 -50.77
C LEU A 6 -10.72 -13.40 -49.81
N VAL A 7 -12.01 -13.73 -49.63
CA VAL A 7 -12.89 -13.03 -48.68
C VAL A 7 -12.44 -13.27 -47.24
N LEU A 8 -12.07 -14.50 -46.88
CA LEU A 8 -11.55 -14.83 -45.55
C LEU A 8 -10.22 -14.14 -45.25
N LEU A 9 -9.31 -14.07 -46.21
CA LEU A 9 -8.04 -13.32 -46.09
C LEU A 9 -8.28 -11.82 -45.90
N GLY A 10 -9.23 -11.24 -46.63
CA GLY A 10 -9.62 -9.84 -46.46
C GLY A 10 -10.16 -9.53 -45.05
N ALA A 11 -11.04 -10.39 -44.53
CA ALA A 11 -11.58 -10.25 -43.17
C ALA A 11 -10.48 -10.39 -42.09
N PHE A 12 -9.53 -11.32 -42.29
CA PHE A 12 -8.42 -11.52 -41.35
C PHE A 12 -7.48 -10.32 -41.31
N LEU A 13 -7.18 -9.73 -42.47
CA LEU A 13 -6.37 -8.50 -42.55
C LEU A 13 -7.09 -7.33 -41.88
N LEU A 14 -8.41 -7.20 -42.05
CA LEU A 14 -9.20 -6.15 -41.41
C LEU A 14 -9.14 -6.26 -39.87
N LEU A 15 -9.33 -7.47 -39.33
CA LEU A 15 -9.23 -7.73 -37.89
C LEU A 15 -7.81 -7.47 -37.36
N TYR A 16 -6.78 -7.84 -38.13
CA TYR A 16 -5.39 -7.57 -37.78
C TYR A 16 -5.09 -6.06 -37.71
N PHE A 17 -5.61 -5.25 -38.64
CA PHE A 17 -5.47 -3.80 -38.61
C PHE A 17 -6.21 -3.15 -37.43
N ILE A 18 -7.39 -3.65 -37.05
CA ILE A 18 -8.13 -3.19 -35.87
C ILE A 18 -7.31 -3.46 -34.60
N ALA A 19 -6.75 -4.67 -34.46
CA ALA A 19 -5.91 -5.04 -33.32
C ALA A 19 -4.64 -4.17 -33.22
N LEU A 20 -3.99 -3.86 -34.35
CA LEU A 20 -2.83 -2.96 -34.38
C LEU A 20 -3.20 -1.53 -33.97
N LYS A 21 -4.37 -1.03 -34.37
CA LYS A 21 -4.84 0.31 -33.98
C LYS A 21 -5.13 0.38 -32.48
N GLN A 22 -5.81 -0.62 -31.93
CA GLN A 22 -6.10 -0.71 -30.49
C GLN A 22 -4.81 -0.76 -29.65
N LYS A 23 -3.80 -1.54 -30.07
CA LYS A 23 -2.50 -1.61 -29.39
C LYS A 23 -1.75 -0.26 -29.43
N ARG A 24 -1.88 0.49 -30.53
CA ARG A 24 -1.27 1.82 -30.68
C ARG A 24 -1.98 2.87 -29.80
N ASP A 25 -3.30 2.79 -29.66
CA ASP A 25 -4.06 3.69 -28.77
C ASP A 25 -3.78 3.41 -27.29
N ILE A 26 -3.64 2.14 -26.89
CA ILE A 26 -3.19 1.75 -25.52
C ILE A 26 -1.80 2.32 -25.23
N ASN A 27 -0.85 2.18 -26.17
CA ASN A 27 0.51 2.71 -25.98
C ASN A 27 0.56 4.25 -25.99
N LYS A 28 -0.37 4.92 -26.68
CA LYS A 28 -0.46 6.39 -26.72
C LYS A 28 -1.09 6.98 -25.47
N GLN A 29 -1.86 6.18 -24.71
CA GLN A 29 -2.40 6.54 -23.39
C GLN A 29 -1.39 6.36 -22.25
N ILE A 30 -0.26 5.67 -22.47
CA ILE A 30 0.91 5.73 -21.59
C ILE A 30 1.63 7.07 -21.82
N ARG A 31 0.93 8.17 -21.53
CA ARG A 31 1.53 9.49 -21.39
C ARG A 31 2.15 9.57 -19.99
N LYS A 32 3.31 10.23 -19.92
CA LYS A 32 4.12 10.45 -18.72
C LYS A 32 3.23 10.68 -17.49
N PRO A 33 3.45 9.97 -16.37
CA PRO A 33 2.66 10.20 -15.16
C PRO A 33 2.84 11.65 -14.74
N ASP A 34 1.72 12.33 -14.43
CA ASP A 34 1.74 13.63 -13.79
C ASP A 34 2.61 13.53 -12.53
N THR A 35 3.81 14.08 -12.58
CA THR A 35 4.72 14.20 -11.44
C THR A 35 4.18 15.30 -10.54
N LYS A 36 3.07 15.03 -9.87
CA LYS A 36 2.62 15.84 -8.74
C LYS A 36 3.60 15.55 -7.61
N ILE A 37 4.28 16.60 -7.11
CA ILE A 37 5.10 16.49 -5.90
C ILE A 37 4.22 15.91 -4.80
N VAL A 38 4.54 14.69 -4.34
CA VAL A 38 3.71 14.00 -3.36
C VAL A 38 4.06 14.56 -1.99
N SER A 39 3.22 15.48 -1.50
CA SER A 39 3.27 15.93 -0.13
C SER A 39 2.63 14.89 0.79
N LEU A 40 3.11 14.81 2.03
CA LEU A 40 2.66 13.91 3.10
C LEU A 40 1.22 14.25 3.62
N SER A 41 0.27 14.56 2.74
CA SER A 41 -1.03 15.13 3.09
C SER A 41 -2.02 14.15 3.77
N GLY A 42 -1.60 12.90 4.00
CA GLY A 42 -2.33 11.94 4.83
C GLY A 42 -1.88 11.89 6.30
N LEU A 43 -0.86 12.66 6.70
CA LEU A 43 -0.30 12.64 8.07
C LEU A 43 -0.82 13.82 8.91
N ARG A 44 -2.14 14.06 8.93
CA ARG A 44 -2.75 15.00 9.89
C ARG A 44 -3.08 14.26 11.17
N GLU A 45 -2.06 13.98 11.96
CA GLU A 45 -2.10 13.99 13.44
C GLU A 45 -0.71 13.74 14.01
N SER A 46 0.11 14.79 14.04
CA SER A 46 0.99 15.13 15.17
C SER A 46 1.79 16.38 14.81
N LYS A 47 1.89 17.30 15.77
CA LYS A 47 2.54 18.61 15.68
C LYS A 47 3.99 18.53 15.20
N TYR A 48 4.24 18.66 13.90
CA TYR A 48 5.57 19.01 13.37
C TYR A 48 5.41 19.89 12.13
N THR A 49 5.43 21.21 12.37
CA THR A 49 5.72 22.23 11.36
C THR A 49 7.23 22.26 11.16
N GLY A 50 7.72 21.69 10.06
CA GLY A 50 9.13 21.73 9.67
C GLY A 50 9.24 22.14 8.21
N GLU A 51 9.97 23.22 7.98
CA GLU A 51 10.11 23.98 6.74
C GLU A 51 10.44 23.14 5.50
N LEU A 52 9.90 23.57 4.35
CA LEU A 52 10.33 23.15 3.02
C LEU A 52 11.80 23.55 2.83
N PHE A 53 12.72 22.59 2.84
CA PHE A 53 14.13 22.86 2.54
C PHE A 53 14.42 22.74 1.04
N SER A 54 14.88 23.86 0.48
CA SER A 54 15.46 24.03 -0.84
C SER A 54 16.89 23.47 -0.92
N GLY A 55 17.18 22.73 -1.98
CA GLY A 55 18.46 22.75 -2.73
C GLY A 55 19.76 22.35 -2.01
N SER A 56 20.21 21.11 -2.26
CA SER A 56 21.63 20.71 -2.21
C SER A 56 21.85 19.57 -3.20
N THR A 57 22.81 19.73 -4.11
CA THR A 57 23.15 18.83 -5.23
C THR A 57 24.17 17.75 -4.85
N THR A 58 24.15 17.27 -3.61
CA THR A 58 24.64 15.92 -3.32
C THR A 58 23.46 14.97 -3.48
N THR A 59 23.54 13.99 -4.37
CA THR A 59 22.55 12.90 -4.45
C THR A 59 22.62 12.10 -3.13
N GLU A 60 21.96 12.60 -2.09
CA GLU A 60 21.86 11.93 -0.81
C GLU A 60 21.28 10.53 -1.05
N ASP A 61 21.99 9.49 -0.59
CA ASP A 61 21.52 8.11 -0.67
C ASP A 61 20.39 7.88 0.34
N HIS A 62 19.20 8.36 -0.02
CA HIS A 62 18.00 8.23 0.79
C HIS A 62 17.54 6.77 0.93
N LEU A 63 17.85 5.89 -0.03
CA LEU A 63 17.54 4.47 0.05
C LEU A 63 18.45 3.76 1.05
N GLY A 64 19.77 4.01 0.99
CA GLY A 64 20.72 3.50 1.96
C GLY A 64 20.39 3.96 3.37
N LYS A 65 20.05 5.25 3.54
CA LYS A 65 19.58 5.80 4.83
C LYS A 65 18.31 5.11 5.33
N ALA A 66 17.34 4.85 4.46
CA ALA A 66 16.12 4.14 4.83
C ALA A 66 16.42 2.68 5.25
N ALA A 67 17.35 2.00 4.57
CA ALA A 67 17.76 0.65 4.93
C ALA A 67 18.47 0.59 6.29
N GLU A 68 19.33 1.56 6.60
CA GLU A 68 19.98 1.69 7.91
C GLU A 68 18.95 1.95 9.01
N LEU A 69 18.01 2.88 8.79
CA LEU A 69 16.94 3.17 9.74
C LEU A 69 16.08 1.92 10.01
N LYS A 70 15.76 1.13 8.98
CA LYS A 70 15.05 -0.15 9.14
C LYS A 70 15.86 -1.13 9.99
N LYS A 71 17.16 -1.29 9.73
CA LYS A 71 18.04 -2.16 10.50
C LYS A 71 18.04 -1.77 11.98
N ASN A 72 18.18 -0.47 12.27
CA ASN A 72 18.19 0.04 13.64
C ASN A 72 16.81 -0.12 14.30
N ALA A 73 15.72 0.10 13.57
CA ALA A 73 14.36 -0.14 14.05
C ALA A 73 14.15 -1.61 14.43
N LYS A 74 14.63 -2.56 13.61
CA LYS A 74 14.57 -4.00 13.92
C LYS A 74 15.32 -4.35 15.21
N VAL A 75 16.47 -3.73 15.46
CA VAL A 75 17.20 -3.89 16.72
C VAL A 75 16.40 -3.35 17.90
N ALA A 76 15.84 -2.14 17.77
CA ALA A 76 14.99 -1.54 18.81
C ALA A 76 13.74 -2.39 19.11
N ILE A 77 13.05 -2.91 18.08
CA ILE A 77 11.92 -3.84 18.23
C ILE A 77 12.33 -5.10 19.01
N LYS A 78 13.47 -5.71 18.65
CA LYS A 78 13.98 -6.90 19.33
C LYS A 78 14.25 -6.64 20.82
N ASN A 79 14.73 -5.45 21.13
CA ASN A 79 15.00 -5.00 22.50
C ASN A 79 13.79 -4.39 23.21
N LYS A 80 12.60 -4.45 22.60
CA LYS A 80 11.34 -3.87 23.13
C LYS A 80 11.41 -2.36 23.41
N LEU A 81 12.28 -1.64 22.69
CA LEU A 81 12.37 -0.18 22.72
C LEU A 81 11.38 0.40 21.69
N PHE A 82 10.08 0.26 21.95
CA PHE A 82 9.03 0.52 20.96
C PHE A 82 8.95 1.99 20.53
N ASP A 83 9.10 2.95 21.43
CA ASP A 83 9.10 4.37 21.08
C ASP A 83 10.24 4.74 20.12
N GLU A 84 11.45 4.25 20.39
CA GLU A 84 12.60 4.48 19.52
C GLU A 84 12.43 3.75 18.19
N ALA A 85 11.90 2.52 18.19
CA ALA A 85 11.55 1.82 16.96
C ALA A 85 10.55 2.61 16.12
N TRP A 86 9.50 3.16 16.73
CA TRP A 86 8.49 3.97 16.06
C TRP A 86 9.12 5.19 15.40
N LYS A 87 9.93 5.93 16.16
CA LYS A 87 10.67 7.11 15.67
C LYS A 87 11.58 6.77 14.49
N LEU A 88 12.30 5.65 14.55
CA LEU A 88 13.17 5.18 13.46
C LEU A 88 12.37 4.82 12.20
N LEU A 89 11.22 4.15 12.37
CA LEU A 89 10.32 3.82 11.25
C LEU A 89 9.71 5.07 10.61
N GLN A 90 9.32 6.08 11.39
CA GLN A 90 8.85 7.36 10.82
C GLN A 90 9.95 8.05 9.99
N LYS A 91 11.20 8.06 10.48
CA LYS A 91 12.35 8.57 9.72
C LYS A 91 12.61 7.75 8.46
N GLN A 92 12.38 6.43 8.49
CA GLN A 92 12.49 5.58 7.31
C GLN A 92 11.46 6.00 6.26
N LYS A 93 10.20 6.22 6.64
CA LYS A 93 9.16 6.75 5.75
C LYS A 93 9.60 8.07 5.11
N MET A 94 10.08 9.02 5.91
CA MET A 94 10.59 10.30 5.40
C MET A 94 11.71 10.13 4.37
N SER A 95 12.64 9.20 4.60
CA SER A 95 13.74 8.93 3.66
C SER A 95 13.23 8.30 2.37
N TYR A 96 12.27 7.37 2.44
CA TYR A 96 11.58 6.84 1.27
C TYR A 96 10.82 7.92 0.48
N MET A 97 10.15 8.85 1.14
CA MET A 97 9.45 9.95 0.45
C MET A 97 10.43 10.86 -0.30
N LYS A 98 11.57 11.19 0.32
CA LYS A 98 12.63 11.96 -0.35
C LYS A 98 13.17 11.22 -1.58
N HIS A 99 13.44 9.93 -1.44
CA HIS A 99 13.86 9.11 -2.57
C HIS A 99 12.82 9.09 -3.69
N ALA A 100 11.56 8.80 -3.34
CA ALA A 100 10.46 8.69 -4.29
C ALA A 100 10.25 9.99 -5.08
N ASN A 101 10.33 11.15 -4.40
CA ASN A 101 10.26 12.46 -5.03
C ASN A 101 11.45 12.69 -5.99
N ASN A 102 12.68 12.36 -5.56
CA ASN A 102 13.87 12.51 -6.40
C ASN A 102 13.86 11.57 -7.62
N ALA A 103 13.27 10.38 -7.48
CA ALA A 103 13.20 9.36 -8.52
C ALA A 103 11.95 9.49 -9.43
N GLY A 104 11.05 10.43 -9.16
CA GLY A 104 9.84 10.64 -9.97
C GLY A 104 8.80 9.52 -9.84
N PHE A 105 8.65 8.95 -8.65
CA PHE A 105 7.66 7.89 -8.40
C PHE A 105 6.22 8.42 -8.56
N THR A 106 5.32 7.55 -9.02
CA THR A 106 3.88 7.82 -9.03
C THR A 106 3.29 7.71 -7.62
N ALA A 107 2.13 8.31 -7.39
CA ALA A 107 1.42 8.21 -6.10
C ALA A 107 1.19 6.74 -5.67
N LYS A 108 0.80 5.85 -6.61
CA LYS A 108 0.63 4.41 -6.31
C LYS A 108 1.94 3.76 -5.86
N GLN A 109 3.07 4.10 -6.50
CA GLN A 109 4.39 3.60 -6.10
C GLN A 109 4.83 4.15 -4.73
N VAL A 110 4.52 5.42 -4.45
CA VAL A 110 4.80 6.04 -3.14
C VAL A 110 4.01 5.35 -2.03
N LEU A 111 2.70 5.13 -2.21
CA LEU A 111 1.86 4.44 -1.24
C LEU A 111 2.32 2.99 -1.02
N ALA A 112 2.66 2.27 -2.10
CA ALA A 112 3.21 0.92 -1.98
C ALA A 112 4.52 0.88 -1.18
N LEU A 113 5.42 1.85 -1.40
CA LEU A 113 6.67 1.98 -0.65
C LEU A 113 6.43 2.34 0.82
N ASP A 114 5.54 3.30 1.09
CA ASP A 114 5.11 3.70 2.43
C ASP A 114 4.56 2.51 3.22
N ALA A 115 3.67 1.75 2.59
CA ALA A 115 3.00 0.61 3.17
C ALA A 115 3.95 -0.52 3.59
N THR A 116 5.15 -0.61 3.00
CA THR A 116 6.17 -1.58 3.45
C THR A 116 6.62 -1.36 4.89
N VAL A 117 6.63 -0.11 5.36
CA VAL A 117 7.01 0.25 6.74
C VAL A 117 5.92 -0.15 7.73
N HIS A 118 4.66 -0.19 7.27
CA HIS A 118 3.51 -0.52 8.11
C HIS A 118 3.55 -1.98 8.62
N VAL A 119 4.28 -2.87 7.98
CA VAL A 119 4.51 -4.25 8.49
C VAL A 119 5.24 -4.23 9.84
N ASP A 120 6.23 -3.34 9.99
CA ASP A 120 7.01 -3.22 11.22
C ASP A 120 6.25 -2.46 12.30
N LEU A 121 5.48 -1.42 11.91
CA LEU A 121 4.55 -0.73 12.81
C LEU A 121 3.48 -1.68 13.36
N ALA A 122 2.87 -2.50 12.50
CA ALA A 122 1.93 -3.54 12.91
C ALA A 122 2.55 -4.50 13.93
N ASN A 123 3.82 -4.89 13.71
CA ASN A 123 4.49 -5.81 14.62
C ASN A 123 4.75 -5.18 15.99
N ILE A 124 5.07 -3.88 16.06
CA ILE A 124 5.17 -3.15 17.34
C ILE A 124 3.83 -3.19 18.05
N LEU A 125 2.74 -2.76 17.40
CA LEU A 125 1.40 -2.73 17.98
C LEU A 125 0.94 -4.12 18.45
N ARG A 126 1.24 -5.16 17.66
CA ARG A 126 0.99 -6.55 18.06
C ARG A 126 1.73 -6.92 19.34
N MET A 127 2.99 -6.50 19.50
CA MET A 127 3.78 -6.76 20.71
C MET A 127 3.30 -5.95 21.93
N GLU A 128 2.59 -4.84 21.69
CA GLU A 128 1.90 -4.04 22.71
C GLU A 128 0.47 -4.52 23.01
N ASN A 129 0.02 -5.64 22.42
CA ASN A 129 -1.35 -6.17 22.52
C ASN A 129 -2.44 -5.27 21.89
N LYS A 130 -2.06 -4.31 21.04
CA LYS A 130 -2.97 -3.46 20.27
C LYS A 130 -3.34 -4.14 18.95
N HIS A 131 -4.12 -5.22 19.04
CA HIS A 131 -4.33 -6.15 17.91
C HIS A 131 -5.15 -5.53 16.77
N THR A 132 -6.19 -4.77 17.09
CA THR A 132 -7.04 -4.10 16.11
C THR A 132 -6.26 -3.03 15.35
N GLU A 133 -5.47 -2.22 16.06
CA GLU A 133 -4.61 -1.20 15.46
C GLU A 133 -3.54 -1.86 14.59
N ALA A 134 -2.95 -2.95 15.06
CA ALA A 134 -2.00 -3.74 14.27
C ALA A 134 -2.65 -4.27 12.97
N LEU A 135 -3.91 -4.68 13.01
CA LEU A 135 -4.65 -5.14 11.83
C LEU A 135 -4.83 -4.03 10.80
N ILE A 136 -5.14 -2.79 11.20
CA ILE A 136 -5.25 -1.63 10.28
C ILE A 136 -3.99 -1.49 9.43
N HIS A 137 -2.82 -1.57 10.06
CA HIS A 137 -1.53 -1.48 9.35
C HIS A 137 -1.32 -2.62 8.35
N ILE A 138 -1.76 -3.85 8.67
CA ILE A 138 -1.68 -4.99 7.76
C ILE A 138 -2.68 -4.88 6.62
N VAL A 139 -3.91 -4.43 6.88
CA VAL A 139 -4.93 -4.14 5.86
C VAL A 139 -4.41 -3.12 4.87
N TYR A 140 -3.85 -2.00 5.35
CA TYR A 140 -3.24 -0.98 4.50
C TYR A 140 -2.10 -1.55 3.64
N TRP A 141 -1.22 -2.36 4.23
CA TRP A 141 -0.12 -2.99 3.50
C TRP A 141 -0.59 -3.96 2.41
N VAL A 142 -1.59 -4.79 2.71
CA VAL A 142 -2.14 -5.74 1.75
C VAL A 142 -2.88 -5.03 0.63
N ALA A 143 -3.73 -4.04 0.94
CA ALA A 143 -4.47 -3.28 -0.06
C ALA A 143 -3.55 -2.61 -1.09
N ASN A 144 -2.43 -2.03 -0.64
CA ASN A 144 -1.43 -1.42 -1.51
C ASN A 144 -0.67 -2.41 -2.43
N ASN A 145 -0.82 -3.71 -2.19
CA ASN A 145 -0.14 -4.76 -2.93
C ASN A 145 -1.11 -5.85 -3.43
N TYR A 146 -2.42 -5.56 -3.47
CA TYR A 146 -3.44 -6.58 -3.65
C TYR A 146 -3.30 -7.35 -4.97
N ASP A 147 -3.08 -6.62 -6.08
CA ASP A 147 -2.88 -7.19 -7.42
C ASP A 147 -1.75 -8.23 -7.47
N ASN A 148 -0.76 -8.11 -6.59
CA ASN A 148 0.41 -8.98 -6.51
C ASN A 148 0.58 -9.56 -5.10
N MET A 149 -0.53 -9.87 -4.43
CA MET A 149 -0.49 -10.36 -3.07
C MET A 149 0.26 -11.71 -2.99
N THR A 150 1.30 -11.72 -2.18
CA THR A 150 2.12 -12.91 -1.93
C THR A 150 1.47 -13.80 -0.86
N LYS A 151 1.84 -15.09 -0.84
CA LYS A 151 1.44 -16.01 0.24
C LYS A 151 1.84 -15.50 1.63
N THR A 152 2.96 -14.80 1.74
CA THR A 152 3.43 -14.20 3.01
C THR A 152 2.50 -13.08 3.48
N GLN A 153 2.02 -12.25 2.55
CA GLN A 153 1.03 -11.21 2.85
C GLN A 153 -0.28 -11.82 3.33
N GLU A 154 -0.77 -12.83 2.61
CA GLU A 154 -2.00 -13.54 2.98
C GLU A 154 -1.90 -14.18 4.38
N GLN A 155 -0.80 -14.89 4.67
CA GLN A 155 -0.56 -15.50 5.97
C GLN A 155 -0.52 -14.47 7.10
N LYS A 156 0.14 -13.32 6.88
CA LYS A 156 0.17 -12.23 7.85
C LYS A 156 -1.21 -11.61 8.04
N LEU A 157 -1.96 -11.38 6.98
CA LEU A 157 -3.34 -10.89 7.07
C LEU A 157 -4.18 -11.80 7.96
N THR A 158 -4.22 -13.10 7.65
CA THR A 158 -4.95 -14.09 8.44
C THR A 158 -4.49 -14.09 9.90
N ALA A 159 -3.19 -14.08 10.16
CA ALA A 159 -2.66 -14.10 11.51
C ALA A 159 -3.02 -12.87 12.35
N TYR A 160 -3.02 -11.67 11.75
CA TYR A 160 -3.39 -10.43 12.45
C TYR A 160 -4.90 -10.29 12.59
N PHE A 161 -5.66 -10.74 11.60
CA PHE A 161 -7.11 -10.78 11.64
C PHE A 161 -7.60 -11.66 12.81
N ASN A 162 -7.09 -12.89 12.89
CA ASN A 162 -7.46 -13.83 13.96
C ASN A 162 -7.10 -13.30 15.36
N ARG A 163 -6.01 -12.53 15.50
CA ARG A 163 -5.62 -11.90 16.77
C ARG A 163 -6.55 -10.78 17.20
N SER A 164 -7.26 -10.16 16.26
CA SER A 164 -8.22 -9.09 16.54
C SER A 164 -9.58 -9.63 17.02
N ASN A 165 -9.78 -10.95 16.99
CA ASN A 165 -10.97 -11.63 17.52
C ASN A 165 -12.30 -11.10 16.96
N LEU A 166 -12.31 -10.71 15.69
CA LEU A 166 -13.51 -10.33 14.95
C LEU A 166 -14.26 -11.62 14.54
N LYS A 167 -15.37 -11.95 15.21
CA LYS A 167 -16.11 -13.20 15.02
C LYS A 167 -17.25 -13.08 14.01
N LEU A 168 -17.78 -11.88 13.83
CA LEU A 168 -18.88 -11.55 12.93
C LEU A 168 -18.42 -11.21 11.52
N THR A 169 -17.13 -10.99 11.33
CA THR A 169 -16.53 -10.88 10.00
C THR A 169 -15.62 -12.09 9.80
N SER A 170 -15.82 -12.83 8.71
CA SER A 170 -14.91 -13.90 8.29
C SER A 170 -13.67 -13.34 7.59
N ILE A 171 -12.59 -14.12 7.55
CA ILE A 171 -11.37 -13.72 6.85
C ILE A 171 -11.58 -13.62 5.33
N GLU A 172 -12.50 -14.40 4.76
CA GLU A 172 -12.90 -14.36 3.35
C GLU A 172 -13.64 -13.06 3.02
N GLU A 173 -14.61 -12.65 3.85
CA GLU A 173 -15.29 -11.35 3.71
C GLU A 173 -14.29 -10.20 3.84
N ALA A 174 -13.34 -10.30 4.78
CA ALA A 174 -12.30 -9.29 4.95
C ALA A 174 -11.41 -9.18 3.69
N LYS A 175 -10.98 -10.29 3.10
CA LYS A 175 -10.20 -10.30 1.84
C LYS A 175 -10.98 -9.66 0.69
N ILE A 176 -12.27 -9.94 0.57
CA ILE A 176 -13.13 -9.32 -0.46
C ILE A 176 -13.20 -7.80 -0.25
N ALA A 177 -13.45 -7.33 0.97
CA ALA A 177 -13.50 -5.90 1.26
C ALA A 177 -12.16 -5.20 1.02
N ILE A 178 -11.03 -5.85 1.34
CA ILE A 178 -9.68 -5.35 1.06
C ILE A 178 -9.42 -5.26 -0.46
N SER A 179 -10.00 -6.15 -1.26
CA SER A 179 -9.90 -6.10 -2.72
C SER A 179 -10.52 -4.82 -3.28
N SER A 180 -11.67 -4.40 -2.75
CA SER A 180 -12.33 -3.15 -3.12
C SER A 180 -11.53 -1.92 -2.69
N LEU A 181 -10.76 -2.03 -1.60
CA LEU A 181 -9.87 -0.97 -1.13
C LEU A 181 -8.65 -0.76 -2.05
N ALA A 182 -8.28 -1.76 -2.86
CA ALA A 182 -7.09 -1.71 -3.71
C ALA A 182 -7.12 -0.59 -4.77
N GLU A 183 -8.32 -0.10 -5.13
CA GLU A 183 -8.48 1.04 -6.05
C GLU A 183 -8.05 2.37 -5.42
N ASN A 184 -8.25 2.54 -4.12
CA ASN A 184 -7.83 3.72 -3.36
C ASN A 184 -7.28 3.33 -1.97
N PRO A 185 -6.06 2.75 -1.92
CA PRO A 185 -5.55 2.09 -0.73
C PRO A 185 -4.90 3.10 0.24
N GLU A 186 -5.64 4.14 0.64
CA GLU A 186 -5.21 5.09 1.66
C GLU A 186 -5.32 4.49 3.07
N TYR A 187 -4.47 4.96 3.99
CA TYR A 187 -4.45 4.45 5.36
C TYR A 187 -5.76 4.73 6.10
N VAL A 188 -6.38 5.89 5.87
CA VAL A 188 -7.68 6.25 6.48
C VAL A 188 -8.78 5.28 6.07
N ASN A 189 -8.78 4.83 4.81
CA ASN A 189 -9.77 3.88 4.31
C ASN A 189 -9.55 2.47 4.93
N ALA A 190 -8.29 2.08 5.17
CA ALA A 190 -7.97 0.86 5.91
C ALA A 190 -8.46 0.95 7.37
N GLN A 191 -8.31 2.12 8.00
CA GLN A 191 -8.80 2.38 9.36
C GLN A 191 -10.32 2.32 9.43
N GLU A 192 -11.01 2.97 8.49
CA GLU A 192 -12.47 2.96 8.39
C GLU A 192 -12.98 1.53 8.21
N LEU A 193 -12.39 0.76 7.29
CA LEU A 193 -12.78 -0.62 7.03
C LEU A 193 -12.70 -1.50 8.28
N VAL A 194 -11.60 -1.42 9.02
CA VAL A 194 -11.46 -2.19 10.29
C VAL A 194 -12.43 -1.67 11.35
N SER A 195 -12.69 -0.36 11.41
CA SER A 195 -13.64 0.23 12.35
C SER A 195 -15.06 -0.28 12.12
N ILE A 196 -15.45 -0.51 10.86
CA ILE A 196 -16.74 -1.14 10.51
C ILE A 196 -16.83 -2.55 11.10
N TRP A 197 -15.76 -3.35 10.99
CA TRP A 197 -15.75 -4.70 11.56
C TRP A 197 -15.85 -4.69 13.09
N VAL A 198 -15.14 -3.77 13.74
CA VAL A 198 -15.21 -3.61 15.21
C VAL A 198 -16.61 -3.16 15.64
N ALA A 199 -17.19 -2.17 14.97
CA ALA A 199 -18.54 -1.70 15.27
C ALA A 199 -19.60 -2.81 15.12
N LYS A 200 -19.40 -3.73 14.17
CA LYS A 200 -20.25 -4.92 14.01
C LYS A 200 -20.19 -5.79 15.27
N GLU A 201 -19.00 -6.10 15.80
CA GLU A 201 -18.85 -6.86 17.05
C GLU A 201 -19.55 -6.17 18.23
N ASP A 202 -19.35 -4.87 18.36
CA ASP A 202 -19.88 -4.09 19.49
C ASP A 202 -21.42 -4.05 19.46
N SER A 203 -22.05 -4.09 18.29
CA SER A 203 -23.51 -4.06 18.16
C SER A 203 -24.21 -5.25 18.82
N ILE A 204 -23.57 -6.43 18.85
CA ILE A 204 -24.13 -7.64 19.48
C ILE A 204 -23.84 -7.68 20.98
N SER A 205 -22.72 -7.11 21.43
CA SER A 205 -22.39 -7.03 22.86
C SER A 205 -23.34 -6.16 23.70
N LYS A 206 -24.20 -5.38 23.03
CA LYS A 206 -25.14 -4.43 23.63
C LYS A 206 -26.60 -4.90 23.60
N GLU A 207 -26.89 -6.07 23.01
CA GLU A 207 -28.21 -6.70 23.13
C GLU A 207 -28.22 -7.56 24.42
N PRO A 208 -29.13 -7.30 25.38
CA PRO A 208 -29.19 -7.97 26.67
C PRO A 208 -29.64 -9.44 26.61
#